data_AF-A0A2H9SVT8-F1
#
_entry.id   AF-A0A2H9SVT8-F1
#
_cell.length_a   1.000
_cell.length_b   1.000
_cell.length_c   1.000
_cell.angle_alpha   90.00
_cell.angle_beta   90.00
_cell.angle_gamma   90.00
#
_symmetry.space_group_name_H-M   'P 1'
#
loop_
_entity.id
_entity.type
_entity.pdbx_description
1 polymer ?
#
loop_
_entity_poly.entity_id
_entity_poly.type
_entity_poly.pdbx_seq_one_letter_code
_entity_poly.pdbx_strand_id
1 'polypeptide(L)'
;MTKTHLKLNNFDQFQSFLNDLDPKIGTFGGLYLKRKGDGAHVKLNDLVKVLRKFTPTLAADPDRNEKTKSLIKKIRAHDQAAKDLLNKKNLFYKLTTSTRRFFGNLFFKRSKVLNQIEFPNQTPVTSRGNYRFLPLKGKKGSVACRVRGKAANTFPLLSKGGNFEFVLRTNARLRNLIAVRGDEKGSRMIGPCDYYGNIEKPYESAYTIHIDDEGIPVFFQHKKEELDPQTKDAPKIDPSSLSTKLKAKWLSNQKPDGSAQENDQPLFGESLFSNKGILKIAGGDSFELEKIDATQVDLTSFKARLVDNNSPFQISKKKIPSLDDYRVITYHYESQYAEKQVQKGGGLFLETHPFAQTITPLDKSSRGFVTLAKWTKDPHDTLEVIAVEIPYGYTLIVEEECIHGDTNLDGMFMMCMTSNHKTMRKADTVFLKNSEGKKNITLSIKGGAQKTSSEESHPVAPLPNVIYNQTT
;
A
#
# COMPACT_ATOMS: atom_id res chain seq x y z
N MET A 1 41.24 0.80 24.19
CA MET A 1 40.74 0.59 22.81
C MET A 1 40.97 1.86 22.01
N THR A 2 41.92 1.84 21.08
CA THR A 2 42.20 2.96 20.18
C THR A 2 41.02 3.14 19.22
N LYS A 3 40.41 4.34 19.20
CA LYS A 3 39.47 4.70 18.14
C LYS A 3 40.26 4.73 16.83
N THR A 4 40.08 3.74 15.97
CA THR A 4 40.63 3.80 14.62
C THR A 4 39.91 4.93 13.89
N HIS A 5 40.59 6.04 13.67
CA HIS A 5 40.12 7.04 12.72
C HIS A 5 40.14 6.38 11.34
N LEU A 6 38.95 6.07 10.82
CA LEU A 6 38.77 5.57 9.46
C LEU A 6 39.24 6.63 8.46
N LYS A 7 40.50 6.53 8.06
CA LYS A 7 41.08 7.27 6.92
C LYS A 7 40.82 6.46 5.66
N LEU A 8 39.57 6.50 5.20
CA LEU A 8 39.20 5.95 3.91
C LEU A 8 39.16 7.12 2.93
N ASN A 9 39.98 7.04 1.89
CA ASN A 9 40.25 8.17 1.00
C ASN A 9 39.42 8.11 -0.28
N ASN A 10 38.90 6.93 -0.64
CA ASN A 10 38.07 6.74 -1.83
C ASN A 10 36.98 5.68 -1.61
N PHE A 11 36.13 5.55 -2.61
CA PHE A 11 35.00 4.62 -2.63
C PHE A 11 35.43 3.16 -2.54
N ASP A 12 36.45 2.75 -3.31
CA ASP A 12 36.91 1.35 -3.35
C ASP A 12 37.47 0.89 -2.00
N GLN A 13 38.21 1.77 -1.32
CA GLN A 13 38.67 1.52 0.05
C GLN A 13 37.50 1.36 1.01
N PHE A 14 36.45 2.17 0.87
CA PHE A 14 35.25 2.03 1.70
C PHE A 14 34.47 0.75 1.38
N GLN A 15 34.32 0.38 0.11
CA GLN A 15 33.67 -0.86 -0.29
C GLN A 15 34.43 -2.10 0.18
N SER A 16 35.75 -2.14 -0.02
CA SER A 16 36.62 -3.22 0.48
C SER A 16 36.50 -3.32 1.99
N PHE A 17 36.58 -2.17 2.69
CA PHE A 17 36.44 -2.14 4.14
C PHE A 17 35.10 -2.72 4.59
N LEU A 18 33.97 -2.40 3.94
CA LEU A 18 32.66 -2.97 4.28
C LEU A 18 32.56 -4.48 4.09
N ASN A 19 33.27 -5.05 3.12
CA ASN A 19 33.26 -6.49 2.84
C ASN A 19 33.98 -7.29 3.94
N ASP A 20 34.94 -6.67 4.61
CA ASP A 20 35.77 -7.32 5.64
C ASP A 20 35.17 -7.25 7.04
N LEU A 21 33.97 -6.70 7.17
CA LEU A 21 33.32 -6.47 8.45
C LEU A 21 32.39 -7.62 8.84
N ASP A 22 32.52 -8.09 10.08
CA ASP A 22 31.59 -9.03 10.69
C ASP A 22 30.87 -8.38 11.89
N PRO A 23 29.55 -8.56 12.04
CA PRO A 23 28.83 -8.02 13.18
C PRO A 23 29.21 -8.73 14.47
N LYS A 24 29.46 -7.95 15.53
CA LYS A 24 29.82 -8.41 16.87
C LYS A 24 29.09 -7.62 17.95
N ILE A 25 28.85 -8.28 19.08
CA ILE A 25 28.28 -7.67 20.29
C ILE A 25 29.40 -7.65 21.33
N GLY A 26 29.77 -6.45 21.77
CA GLY A 26 30.74 -6.27 22.85
C GLY A 26 30.22 -6.74 24.20
N THR A 27 31.14 -6.93 25.14
CA THR A 27 30.89 -7.41 26.51
C THR A 27 29.80 -6.63 27.25
N PHE A 28 29.57 -5.36 26.88
CA PHE A 28 28.56 -4.49 27.48
C PHE A 28 27.46 -4.09 26.47
N GLY A 29 27.01 -5.01 25.61
CA GLY A 29 25.92 -4.77 24.65
C GLY A 29 26.23 -3.74 23.55
N GLY A 30 27.50 -3.38 23.35
CA GLY A 30 27.86 -2.47 22.27
C GLY A 30 27.84 -3.20 20.93
N LEU A 31 26.97 -2.79 20.01
CA LEU A 31 26.94 -3.37 18.66
C LEU A 31 27.97 -2.67 17.76
N TYR A 32 28.93 -3.43 17.23
CA TYR A 32 29.97 -2.95 16.33
C TYR A 32 30.25 -3.98 15.24
N LEU A 33 30.93 -3.54 14.19
CA LEU A 33 31.43 -4.40 13.14
C LEU A 33 32.93 -4.57 13.32
N LYS A 34 33.42 -5.80 13.35
CA LYS A 34 34.84 -6.14 13.52
C LYS A 34 35.43 -6.52 12.17
N ARG A 35 36.55 -5.90 11.79
CA ARG A 35 37.29 -6.24 10.58
C ARG A 35 38.00 -7.59 10.74
N LYS A 36 37.93 -8.44 9.71
CA LYS A 36 38.65 -9.71 9.61
C LYS A 36 40.16 -9.45 9.58
N GLY A 37 40.94 -10.27 10.30
CA GLY A 37 42.41 -10.21 10.30
C GLY A 37 43.02 -9.36 11.41
N ASP A 38 42.67 -8.07 11.52
CA ASP A 38 43.36 -7.15 12.43
C ASP A 38 42.57 -6.78 13.69
N GLY A 39 41.31 -7.19 13.75
CA GLY A 39 40.42 -6.94 14.88
C GLY A 39 40.02 -5.47 15.10
N ALA A 40 40.29 -4.59 14.13
CA ALA A 40 39.73 -3.25 14.15
C ALA A 40 38.20 -3.31 14.23
N HIS A 41 37.59 -2.33 14.88
CA HIS A 41 36.14 -2.28 15.00
C HIS A 41 35.60 -0.90 14.65
N VAL A 42 34.43 -0.90 14.02
CA VAL A 42 33.72 0.31 13.61
C VAL A 42 32.28 0.26 14.09
N LYS A 43 31.75 1.40 14.53
CA LYS A 43 30.31 1.51 14.80
C LYS A 43 29.59 1.73 13.48
N LEU A 44 28.43 1.11 13.31
CA LEU A 44 27.63 1.26 12.11
C LEU A 44 27.25 2.73 11.81
N ASN A 45 27.13 3.59 12.84
CA ASN A 45 26.91 5.02 12.64
C ASN A 45 28.11 5.74 12.04
N ASP A 46 29.33 5.30 12.36
CA ASP A 46 30.54 5.90 11.81
C ASP A 46 30.69 5.53 10.33
N LEU A 47 30.27 4.32 9.92
CA LEU A 47 30.13 3.98 8.50
C LEU A 47 29.16 4.89 7.75
N VAL A 48 27.98 5.15 8.33
CA VAL A 48 27.00 6.04 7.69
C VAL A 48 27.51 7.49 7.61
N LYS A 49 28.26 7.95 8.61
CA LYS A 49 28.93 9.27 8.55
C LYS A 49 30.00 9.32 7.46
N VAL A 50 30.80 8.26 7.32
CA VAL A 50 31.81 8.15 6.25
C VAL A 50 31.14 8.14 4.88
N LEU A 51 30.09 7.35 4.68
CA LEU A 51 29.30 7.34 3.45
C LEU A 51 28.71 8.73 3.13
N ARG A 52 28.19 9.43 4.13
CA ARG A 52 27.69 10.80 3.98
C ARG A 52 28.78 11.77 3.51
N LYS A 53 30.01 11.63 4.01
CA LYS A 53 31.16 12.45 3.58
C LYS A 53 31.55 12.19 2.12
N PHE A 54 31.37 10.96 1.64
CA PHE A 54 31.61 10.62 0.23
C PHE A 54 30.48 11.07 -0.70
N THR A 55 29.29 11.41 -0.17
CA THR A 55 28.13 11.76 -1.01
C THR A 55 28.39 12.92 -1.99
N PRO A 56 29.10 14.01 -1.62
CA PRO A 56 29.47 15.06 -2.57
C PRO A 56 30.46 14.59 -3.64
N THR A 57 31.49 13.81 -3.26
CA THR A 57 32.48 13.27 -4.21
C THR A 57 31.86 12.29 -5.19
N LEU A 58 30.88 11.50 -4.72
CA LEU A 58 30.12 10.57 -5.55
C LEU A 58 29.14 11.29 -6.48
N ALA A 59 28.79 12.56 -6.25
CA ALA A 59 27.85 13.31 -7.09
C ALA A 59 28.35 13.52 -8.54
N ALA A 60 29.67 13.40 -8.77
CA ALA A 60 30.29 13.55 -10.09
C ALA A 60 30.44 12.22 -10.87
N ASP A 61 30.10 11.08 -10.28
CA ASP A 61 30.23 9.75 -10.89
C ASP A 61 28.93 9.34 -11.62
N PRO A 62 28.95 9.00 -12.93
CA PRO A 62 27.76 8.55 -13.66
C PRO A 62 27.17 7.24 -13.10
N ASP A 63 27.98 6.37 -12.48
CA ASP A 63 27.55 5.11 -11.85
C ASP A 63 27.17 5.29 -10.37
N ARG A 64 27.16 6.53 -9.88
CA ARG A 64 26.91 6.89 -8.48
C ARG A 64 25.75 6.12 -7.87
N ASN A 65 24.61 6.11 -8.56
CA ASN A 65 23.36 5.62 -8.00
C ASN A 65 23.49 4.13 -7.65
N GLU A 66 24.06 3.32 -8.54
CA GLU A 66 24.23 1.88 -8.30
C GLU A 66 25.33 1.59 -7.27
N LYS A 67 26.45 2.31 -7.34
CA LYS A 67 27.54 2.24 -6.34
C LYS A 67 27.04 2.59 -4.94
N THR A 68 26.29 3.69 -4.81
CA THR A 68 25.73 4.16 -3.54
C THR A 68 24.67 3.20 -3.01
N LYS A 69 23.73 2.75 -3.85
CA LYS A 69 22.72 1.74 -3.48
C LYS A 69 23.37 0.44 -2.99
N SER A 70 24.42 -0.04 -3.66
CA SER A 70 25.18 -1.23 -3.25
C SER A 70 25.81 -1.08 -1.86
N LEU A 71 26.43 0.06 -1.57
CA LEU A 71 26.97 0.33 -0.22
C LEU A 71 25.86 0.43 0.84
N ILE A 72 24.75 1.12 0.54
CA ILE A 72 23.61 1.24 1.45
C ILE A 72 23.02 -0.15 1.75
N LYS A 73 22.85 -1.00 0.73
CA LYS A 73 22.41 -2.38 0.85
C LYS A 73 23.32 -3.18 1.77
N LYS A 74 24.65 -3.07 1.63
CA LYS A 74 25.63 -3.71 2.53
C LYS A 74 25.54 -3.20 3.96
N ILE A 75 25.41 -1.88 4.16
CA ILE A 75 25.24 -1.28 5.50
C ILE A 75 23.95 -1.78 6.15
N ARG A 76 22.84 -1.86 5.41
CA ARG A 76 21.55 -2.42 5.89
C ARG A 76 21.69 -3.90 6.26
N ALA A 77 22.35 -4.70 5.42
CA ALA A 77 22.63 -6.10 5.71
C ALA A 77 23.43 -6.29 7.01
N HIS A 78 24.46 -5.47 7.22
CA HIS A 78 25.21 -5.45 8.47
C HIS A 78 24.37 -5.06 9.68
N ASP A 79 23.45 -4.09 9.55
CA ASP A 79 22.53 -3.73 10.64
C ASP A 79 21.60 -4.89 10.98
N GLN A 80 21.05 -5.55 9.97
CA GLN A 80 20.12 -6.66 10.14
C GLN A 80 20.80 -7.86 10.79
N ALA A 81 21.95 -8.29 10.28
CA ALA A 81 22.73 -9.38 10.86
C ALA A 81 23.10 -9.10 12.33
N ALA A 82 23.36 -7.83 12.66
CA ALA A 82 23.65 -7.45 14.03
C ALA A 82 22.40 -7.41 14.93
N LYS A 83 21.22 -7.05 14.42
CA LYS A 83 19.93 -7.22 15.12
C LYS A 83 19.66 -8.70 15.38
N ASP A 84 19.90 -9.57 14.41
CA ASP A 84 19.68 -11.02 14.54
C ASP A 84 20.60 -11.62 15.60
N LEU A 85 21.87 -11.19 15.64
CA LEU A 85 22.79 -11.57 16.71
C LEU A 85 22.29 -11.11 18.09
N LEU A 86 21.73 -9.91 18.20
CA LEU A 86 21.21 -9.38 19.46
C LEU A 86 19.95 -10.13 19.91
N ASN A 87 19.10 -10.52 18.97
CA ASN A 87 17.90 -11.32 19.24
C ASN A 87 18.22 -12.68 19.86
N LYS A 88 19.38 -13.26 19.50
CA LYS A 88 19.91 -14.51 20.07
C LYS A 88 20.57 -14.35 21.45
N LYS A 89 20.73 -13.13 21.98
CA LYS A 89 21.31 -12.88 23.31
C LYS A 89 20.25 -12.81 24.41
N ASN A 90 20.70 -12.93 25.66
CA ASN A 90 19.84 -12.82 26.84
C ASN A 90 19.30 -11.39 27.05
N LEU A 91 18.31 -11.27 27.95
CA LEU A 91 17.62 -10.01 28.24
C LEU A 91 18.58 -8.89 28.69
N PHE A 92 19.62 -9.22 29.45
CA PHE A 92 20.61 -8.24 29.93
C PHE A 92 21.37 -7.58 28.76
N TYR A 93 21.82 -8.36 27.77
CA TYR A 93 22.44 -7.80 26.57
C TYR A 93 21.46 -6.95 25.77
N LYS A 94 20.20 -7.38 25.62
CA LYS A 94 19.16 -6.62 24.92
C LYS A 94 18.89 -5.26 25.59
N LEU A 95 18.80 -5.24 26.92
CA LEU A 95 18.56 -4.03 27.71
C LEU A 95 19.75 -3.06 27.64
N THR A 96 20.96 -3.54 27.95
CA THR A 96 22.18 -2.71 27.92
C THR A 96 22.47 -2.14 26.52
N THR A 97 22.24 -2.93 25.48
CA THR A 97 22.35 -2.48 24.08
C THR A 97 21.33 -1.40 23.77
N SER A 98 20.08 -1.56 24.22
CA SER A 98 19.00 -0.59 23.98
C SER A 98 19.28 0.73 24.69
N THR A 99 19.70 0.69 25.95
CA THR A 99 20.10 1.88 26.73
C THR A 99 21.27 2.61 26.07
N ARG A 100 22.32 1.88 25.65
CA ARG A 100 23.45 2.49 24.93
C ARG A 100 23.06 3.05 23.57
N ARG A 101 22.16 2.40 22.83
CA ARG A 101 21.63 2.93 21.57
C ARG A 101 20.85 4.21 21.82
N PHE A 102 20.04 4.27 22.89
CA PHE A 102 19.28 5.44 23.26
C PHE A 102 20.20 6.64 23.55
N PHE A 103 21.16 6.49 24.48
CA PHE A 103 22.06 7.60 24.85
C PHE A 103 23.13 7.91 23.80
N GLY A 104 23.69 6.89 23.15
CA GLY A 104 24.76 7.08 22.16
C GLY A 104 24.29 7.64 20.82
N ASN A 105 22.99 7.51 20.51
CA ASN A 105 22.41 7.90 19.22
C ASN A 105 21.21 8.83 19.34
N LEU A 106 21.05 9.51 20.48
CA LEU A 106 19.85 10.33 20.78
C LEU A 106 19.48 11.32 19.65
N PHE A 107 20.47 11.72 18.82
CA PHE A 107 20.27 12.63 17.69
C PHE A 107 20.61 12.05 16.30
N PHE A 108 21.04 10.78 16.19
CA PHE A 108 21.46 10.19 14.92
C PHE A 108 20.50 9.10 14.44
N LYS A 109 19.54 9.48 13.59
CA LYS A 109 18.61 8.54 12.92
C LYS A 109 19.25 7.95 11.67
N ARG A 110 19.92 6.80 11.80
CA ARG A 110 20.64 6.14 10.70
C ARG A 110 19.81 5.91 9.45
N SER A 111 18.60 5.37 9.59
CA SER A 111 17.69 5.12 8.47
C SER A 111 17.35 6.41 7.72
N LYS A 112 17.13 7.51 8.45
CA LYS A 112 16.91 8.84 7.84
C LYS A 112 18.12 9.28 7.01
N VAL A 113 19.34 9.13 7.55
CA VAL A 113 20.56 9.52 6.84
C VAL A 113 20.81 8.64 5.62
N LEU A 114 20.63 7.32 5.73
CA LEU A 114 20.76 6.41 4.59
C LEU A 114 19.74 6.72 3.50
N ASN A 115 18.47 6.94 3.86
CA ASN A 115 17.45 7.32 2.89
C ASN A 115 17.76 8.69 2.24
N GLN A 116 18.32 9.65 2.98
CA GLN A 116 18.77 10.93 2.40
C GLN A 116 19.96 10.77 1.45
N ILE A 117 20.83 9.78 1.66
CA ILE A 117 21.95 9.49 0.75
C ILE A 117 21.45 8.74 -0.48
N GLU A 118 20.53 7.80 -0.30
CA GLU A 118 19.89 7.02 -1.38
C GLU A 118 19.01 7.91 -2.26
N PHE A 119 18.34 8.89 -1.64
CA PHE A 119 17.33 9.74 -2.27
C PHE A 119 17.58 11.24 -1.95
N PRO A 120 18.69 11.83 -2.44
CA PRO A 120 19.14 13.16 -2.02
C PRO A 120 18.21 14.32 -2.38
N ASN A 121 17.35 14.13 -3.39
CA ASN A 121 16.41 15.14 -3.88
C ASN A 121 14.95 14.84 -3.50
N GLN A 122 14.70 13.78 -2.73
CA GLN A 122 13.34 13.32 -2.51
C GLN A 122 12.85 13.69 -1.11
N THR A 123 11.64 14.25 -1.06
CA THR A 123 10.99 14.55 0.22
C THR A 123 10.02 13.42 0.55
N PRO A 124 10.24 12.65 1.63
CA PRO A 124 9.27 11.66 2.05
C PRO A 124 8.00 12.36 2.51
N VAL A 125 6.88 12.06 1.85
CA VAL A 125 5.55 12.60 2.18
C VAL A 125 4.97 11.84 3.38
N THR A 126 5.27 10.55 3.46
CA THR A 126 4.91 9.67 4.57
C THR A 126 6.15 9.41 5.42
N SER A 127 6.08 9.61 6.74
CA SER A 127 7.26 9.48 7.60
C SER A 127 7.29 8.17 8.38
N ARG A 128 8.49 7.60 8.57
CA ARG A 128 8.74 6.52 9.54
C ARG A 128 8.70 7.04 10.99
N GLY A 129 8.21 6.22 11.91
CA GLY A 129 8.22 6.48 13.35
C GLY A 129 6.83 6.67 13.96
N ASN A 130 6.79 6.59 15.30
CA ASN A 130 5.65 6.69 16.22
C ASN A 130 4.28 6.43 15.59
N TYR A 131 3.69 5.28 15.90
CA TYR A 131 2.29 5.06 15.55
C TYR A 131 1.38 5.36 16.73
N ARG A 132 0.14 5.73 16.43
CA ARG A 132 -0.94 5.82 17.40
C ARG A 132 -2.16 5.11 16.84
N PHE A 133 -2.99 4.57 17.71
CA PHE A 133 -4.26 3.98 17.31
C PHE A 133 -5.34 5.04 17.32
N LEU A 134 -6.06 5.15 16.21
CA LEU A 134 -7.25 5.97 16.06
C LEU A 134 -8.48 5.04 16.03
N PRO A 135 -9.34 5.06 17.06
CA PRO A 135 -10.61 4.36 16.99
C PRO A 135 -11.52 5.08 15.98
N LEU A 136 -12.00 4.30 15.02
CA LEU A 136 -12.88 4.72 13.95
C LEU A 136 -14.21 3.98 14.12
N LYS A 137 -15.26 4.71 14.48
CA LYS A 137 -16.61 4.16 14.57
C LYS A 137 -17.26 4.20 13.19
N GLY A 138 -17.49 3.04 12.61
CA GLY A 138 -18.30 2.87 11.41
C GLY A 138 -19.73 2.44 11.75
N LYS A 139 -20.63 2.50 10.77
CA LYS A 139 -22.01 1.99 10.92
C LYS A 139 -22.07 0.49 11.23
N LYS A 140 -21.02 -0.27 10.89
CA LYS A 140 -20.96 -1.75 10.97
C LYS A 140 -19.99 -2.28 12.02
N GLY A 141 -19.54 -1.40 12.92
CA GLY A 141 -18.54 -1.73 13.91
C GLY A 141 -17.46 -0.67 13.98
N SER A 142 -16.64 -0.80 15.02
CA SER A 142 -15.49 0.07 15.20
C SER A 142 -14.22 -0.67 14.78
N VAL A 143 -13.33 0.03 14.09
CA VAL A 143 -11.98 -0.44 13.79
C VAL A 143 -10.97 0.50 14.42
N ALA A 144 -9.76 0.02 14.69
CA ALA A 144 -8.65 0.87 15.08
C ALA A 144 -7.70 1.00 13.89
N CYS A 145 -7.50 2.25 13.43
CA CYS A 145 -6.54 2.56 12.38
C CYS A 145 -5.22 2.97 13.02
N ARG A 146 -4.10 2.37 12.56
CA ARG A 146 -2.75 2.79 12.94
C ARG A 146 -2.37 4.03 12.15
N VAL A 147 -2.29 5.16 12.84
CA VAL A 147 -1.77 6.41 12.26
C VAL A 147 -0.27 6.39 12.37
N ARG A 148 0.44 6.59 11.25
CA ARG A 148 1.91 6.59 11.20
C ARG A 148 2.47 8.00 11.09
N GLY A 149 3.69 8.19 11.57
CA GLY A 149 4.50 9.33 11.18
C GLY A 149 4.11 10.69 11.77
N LYS A 150 4.34 11.79 11.03
CA LYS A 150 4.00 13.15 11.48
C LYS A 150 2.51 13.29 11.78
N ALA A 151 1.66 12.59 11.03
CA ALA A 151 0.23 12.54 11.31
C ALA A 151 -0.04 11.98 12.71
N ALA A 152 0.74 11.00 13.20
CA ALA A 152 0.58 10.50 14.56
C ALA A 152 0.88 11.57 15.63
N ASN A 153 1.72 12.57 15.34
CA ASN A 153 2.01 13.64 16.28
C ASN A 153 0.84 14.64 16.43
N THR A 154 -0.10 14.68 15.48
CA THR A 154 -1.29 15.54 15.58
C THR A 154 -2.41 14.90 16.39
N PHE A 155 -2.26 13.65 16.82
CA PHE A 155 -3.17 13.04 17.78
C PHE A 155 -2.68 13.39 19.19
N PRO A 156 -3.55 13.83 20.10
CA PRO A 156 -3.21 13.98 21.51
C PRO A 156 -2.89 12.60 22.08
N LEU A 157 -2.02 12.57 23.09
CA LEU A 157 -1.92 11.38 23.94
C LEU A 157 -3.25 11.34 24.71
N LEU A 158 -3.85 10.15 24.87
CA LEU A 158 -5.08 9.98 25.65
C LEU A 158 -4.88 10.65 27.02
N SER A 159 -5.38 11.88 27.18
CA SER A 159 -5.44 12.59 28.44
C SER A 159 -6.89 12.63 28.88
N LYS A 160 -7.11 12.53 30.18
CA LYS A 160 -8.43 12.38 30.81
C LYS A 160 -9.39 13.57 30.59
N GLY A 161 -8.99 14.62 29.87
CA GLY A 161 -9.67 15.93 29.84
C GLY A 161 -10.30 16.35 28.51
N GLY A 162 -10.46 15.45 27.54
CA GLY A 162 -11.37 15.59 26.41
C GLY A 162 -11.48 16.96 25.74
N ASN A 163 -10.62 17.26 24.76
CA ASN A 163 -10.94 17.96 23.50
C ASN A 163 -9.66 18.19 22.68
N PHE A 164 -9.60 17.73 21.42
CA PHE A 164 -8.61 18.17 20.43
C PHE A 164 -9.15 18.07 18.99
N GLU A 165 -9.08 19.20 18.29
CA GLU A 165 -9.65 19.47 16.96
C GLU A 165 -8.99 18.65 15.81
N PHE A 166 -7.72 18.25 15.96
CA PHE A 166 -6.96 17.53 14.93
C PHE A 166 -7.36 16.05 14.76
N VAL A 167 -7.76 15.39 15.86
CA VAL A 167 -8.28 14.01 15.82
C VAL A 167 -9.62 13.99 15.14
N LEU A 168 -10.50 14.94 15.50
CA LEU A 168 -11.85 15.02 14.94
C LEU A 168 -11.79 15.19 13.43
N ARG A 169 -10.92 16.07 12.90
CA ARG A 169 -10.73 16.24 11.46
C ARG A 169 -10.22 14.97 10.77
N THR A 170 -9.20 14.31 11.32
CA THR A 170 -8.67 13.07 10.73
C THR A 170 -9.67 11.93 10.81
N ASN A 171 -10.35 11.78 11.95
CA ASN A 171 -11.42 10.80 12.15
C ASN A 171 -12.58 11.06 11.17
N ALA A 172 -13.09 12.28 11.09
CA ALA A 172 -14.17 12.66 10.16
C ALA A 172 -13.81 12.38 8.70
N ARG A 173 -12.56 12.62 8.30
CA ARG A 173 -12.07 12.32 6.95
C ARG A 173 -11.94 10.82 6.70
N LEU A 174 -11.33 10.07 7.63
CA LEU A 174 -11.15 8.62 7.49
C LEU A 174 -12.46 7.84 7.62
N ARG A 175 -13.50 8.40 8.25
CA ARG A 175 -14.82 7.76 8.36
C ARG A 175 -15.42 7.36 7.01
N ASN A 176 -15.20 8.18 5.98
CA ASN A 176 -15.69 7.89 4.63
C ASN A 176 -14.88 6.78 3.94
N LEU A 177 -13.75 6.37 4.51
CA LEU A 177 -12.89 5.32 3.98
C LEU A 177 -13.01 4.01 4.78
N ILE A 178 -13.87 3.96 5.81
CA ILE A 178 -14.04 2.73 6.60
C ILE A 178 -14.77 1.68 5.76
N ALA A 179 -14.09 0.58 5.46
CA ALA A 179 -14.71 -0.62 4.92
C ALA A 179 -14.51 -1.78 5.91
N VAL A 180 -15.62 -2.33 6.39
CA VAL A 180 -15.64 -3.60 7.13
C VAL A 180 -16.70 -4.46 6.45
N ARG A 181 -16.25 -5.50 5.76
CA ARG A 181 -17.08 -6.46 5.03
C ARG A 181 -16.67 -7.87 5.43
N GLY A 182 -17.62 -8.81 5.35
CA GLY A 182 -17.49 -10.14 5.94
C GLY A 182 -17.78 -10.15 7.45
N ASP A 183 -18.09 -11.33 7.98
CA ASP A 183 -18.58 -11.56 9.33
C ASP A 183 -17.81 -12.67 10.05
N GLU A 184 -17.29 -13.64 9.30
CA GLU A 184 -16.49 -14.76 9.81
C GLU A 184 -14.99 -14.45 9.75
N LYS A 185 -14.21 -14.95 10.72
CA LYS A 185 -12.74 -14.86 10.71
C LYS A 185 -12.20 -15.60 9.47
N GLY A 186 -11.30 -14.98 8.72
CA GLY A 186 -10.72 -15.53 7.50
C GLY A 186 -11.43 -15.10 6.21
N SER A 187 -12.54 -14.37 6.31
CA SER A 187 -13.39 -13.96 5.19
C SER A 187 -13.73 -12.46 5.16
N ARG A 188 -12.90 -11.61 5.75
CA ARG A 188 -13.17 -10.17 5.90
C ARG A 188 -12.32 -9.32 4.97
N MET A 189 -12.90 -8.21 4.54
CA MET A 189 -12.16 -7.04 4.05
C MET A 189 -12.26 -5.95 5.12
N ILE A 190 -11.12 -5.47 5.60
CA ILE A 190 -11.07 -4.48 6.69
C ILE A 190 -10.13 -3.34 6.30
N GLY A 191 -10.57 -2.10 6.47
CA GLY A 191 -9.70 -0.93 6.44
C GLY A 191 -10.43 0.37 6.79
N PRO A 192 -9.70 1.49 6.98
CA PRO A 192 -8.25 1.59 6.87
C PRO A 192 -7.52 0.90 8.05
N CYS A 193 -6.55 0.02 7.80
CA CYS A 193 -5.75 -0.60 8.88
C CYS A 193 -4.60 0.31 9.33
N ASP A 194 -3.95 0.97 8.38
CA ASP A 194 -2.93 1.98 8.56
C ASP A 194 -3.30 3.25 7.77
N TYR A 195 -2.86 4.40 8.27
CA TYR A 195 -2.95 5.68 7.60
C TYR A 195 -1.57 6.34 7.63
N TYR A 196 -1.03 6.61 6.44
CA TYR A 196 0.34 7.10 6.25
C TYR A 196 0.43 8.61 6.02
N GLY A 197 -0.70 9.27 5.75
CA GLY A 197 -0.77 10.70 5.55
C GLY A 197 -1.55 11.09 4.30
N ASN A 198 -1.32 12.34 3.89
CA ASN A 198 -2.03 12.99 2.81
C ASN A 198 -1.13 13.19 1.61
N ILE A 199 -1.72 13.06 0.43
CA ILE A 199 -1.15 13.55 -0.81
C ILE A 199 -1.98 14.76 -1.23
N GLU A 200 -1.37 15.93 -1.07
CA GLU A 200 -1.95 17.21 -1.48
C GLU A 200 -1.65 17.43 -2.96
N LYS A 201 -2.65 17.87 -3.71
CA LYS A 201 -2.51 18.20 -5.14
C LYS A 201 -1.80 17.11 -5.97
N PRO A 202 -2.35 15.88 -6.03
CA PRO A 202 -1.73 14.75 -6.73
C PRO A 202 -1.46 14.97 -8.24
N TYR A 203 -1.98 16.05 -8.81
CA TYR A 203 -1.79 16.49 -10.21
C TYR A 203 -0.61 17.45 -10.45
N GLU A 204 -0.01 17.99 -9.38
CA GLU A 204 1.14 18.92 -9.44
C GLU A 204 2.49 18.21 -9.18
N SER A 205 2.49 16.93 -8.85
CA SER A 205 3.73 16.22 -8.48
C SER A 205 3.77 14.80 -9.02
N ALA A 206 4.98 14.26 -9.06
CA ALA A 206 5.25 12.86 -9.30
C ALA A 206 5.61 12.16 -7.99
N TYR A 207 5.45 10.84 -7.95
CA TYR A 207 5.62 10.01 -6.77
C TYR A 207 6.36 8.73 -7.12
N THR A 208 7.20 8.26 -6.20
CA THR A 208 7.61 6.85 -6.14
C THR A 208 7.15 6.27 -4.80
N ILE A 209 6.98 4.95 -4.76
CA ILE A 209 6.62 4.21 -3.55
C ILE A 209 7.77 3.26 -3.24
N HIS A 210 8.34 3.38 -2.05
CA HIS A 210 9.30 2.41 -1.56
C HIS A 210 8.70 1.64 -0.39
N ILE A 211 8.54 0.33 -0.54
CA ILE A 211 8.16 -0.55 0.56
C ILE A 211 9.44 -0.95 1.28
N ASP A 212 9.55 -0.60 2.55
CA ASP A 212 10.76 -0.91 3.32
C ASP A 212 10.76 -2.32 3.90
N ASP A 213 11.87 -2.69 4.56
CA ASP A 213 12.06 -4.01 5.16
C ASP A 213 11.02 -4.36 6.24
N GLU A 214 10.25 -3.39 6.73
CA GLU A 214 9.15 -3.58 7.70
C GLU A 214 7.77 -3.67 7.01
N GLY A 215 7.73 -3.69 5.68
CA GLY A 215 6.50 -3.68 4.89
C GLY A 215 5.77 -2.34 4.91
N ILE A 216 6.45 -1.26 5.31
CA ILE A 216 5.86 0.08 5.39
C ILE A 216 6.09 0.82 4.07
N PRO A 217 5.02 1.21 3.35
CA PRO A 217 5.16 2.02 2.15
C PRO A 217 5.59 3.45 2.51
N VAL A 218 6.54 3.97 1.74
CA VAL A 218 7.03 5.34 1.83
C VAL A 218 6.83 6.04 0.48
N PHE A 219 5.97 7.06 0.44
CA PHE A 219 5.85 7.94 -0.73
C PHE A 219 6.97 8.96 -0.71
N PHE A 220 7.69 9.02 -1.84
CA PHE A 220 8.62 10.09 -2.14
C PHE A 220 7.98 10.99 -3.18
N GLN A 221 7.90 12.29 -2.87
CA GLN A 221 7.43 13.28 -3.82
C GLN A 221 8.63 13.81 -4.61
N HIS A 222 8.41 13.92 -5.92
CA HIS A 222 9.32 14.49 -6.90
C HIS A 222 8.65 15.65 -7.61
N LYS A 223 9.45 16.48 -8.29
CA LYS A 223 8.89 17.50 -9.17
C LYS A 223 8.17 16.84 -10.35
N LYS A 224 7.19 17.53 -10.92
CA LYS A 224 6.40 16.98 -12.04
C LYS A 224 7.25 16.75 -13.29
N GLU A 225 8.31 17.54 -13.48
CA GLU A 225 9.24 17.42 -14.60
C GLU A 225 10.10 16.16 -14.51
N GLU A 226 10.17 15.53 -13.33
CA GLU A 226 10.86 14.26 -13.09
C GLU A 226 9.99 13.04 -13.40
N LEU A 227 8.76 13.23 -13.91
CA LEU A 227 7.98 12.13 -14.47
C LEU A 227 8.84 11.42 -15.51
N ASP A 228 9.02 10.11 -15.35
CA ASP A 228 9.68 9.31 -16.36
C ASP A 228 8.85 9.45 -17.65
N PRO A 229 9.39 10.03 -18.74
CA PRO A 229 8.66 10.16 -19.98
C PRO A 229 8.47 8.75 -20.52
N GLN A 230 7.33 8.13 -20.18
CA GLN A 230 6.93 6.75 -20.46
C GLN A 230 8.06 6.00 -21.14
N THR A 231 8.91 5.34 -20.33
CA THR A 231 9.90 4.38 -20.83
C THR A 231 9.20 3.60 -21.94
N LYS A 232 9.76 3.61 -23.15
CA LYS A 232 9.17 2.95 -24.32
C LYS A 232 8.95 1.49 -23.95
N ASP A 233 7.78 1.20 -23.42
CA ASP A 233 7.44 -0.13 -22.96
C ASP A 233 7.49 -1.05 -24.17
N ALA A 234 7.90 -2.30 -23.95
CA ALA A 234 7.71 -3.34 -24.94
C ALA A 234 6.25 -3.30 -25.44
N PRO A 235 5.99 -3.61 -26.72
CA PRO A 235 4.63 -3.61 -27.25
C PRO A 235 3.73 -4.45 -26.35
N LYS A 236 2.78 -3.79 -25.69
CA LYS A 236 1.83 -4.45 -24.78
C LYS A 236 0.68 -5.02 -25.59
N ILE A 237 0.18 -6.16 -25.16
CA ILE A 237 -0.96 -6.84 -25.80
C ILE A 237 -2.22 -6.00 -25.53
N ASP A 238 -3.10 -5.89 -26.52
CA ASP A 238 -4.43 -5.31 -26.32
C ASP A 238 -5.27 -6.28 -25.44
N PRO A 239 -5.66 -5.87 -24.22
CA PRO A 239 -6.41 -6.73 -23.32
C PRO A 239 -7.82 -7.07 -23.84
N SER A 240 -8.35 -6.38 -24.86
CA SER A 240 -9.65 -6.75 -25.45
C SER A 240 -9.66 -8.15 -26.05
N SER A 241 -8.49 -8.67 -26.49
CA SER A 241 -8.35 -10.06 -26.95
C SER A 241 -8.49 -11.12 -25.86
N LEU A 242 -8.26 -10.72 -24.60
CA LEU A 242 -8.35 -11.56 -23.39
C LEU A 242 -9.63 -11.28 -22.58
N SER A 243 -10.51 -10.42 -23.11
CA SER A 243 -11.72 -9.97 -22.43
C SER A 243 -12.90 -10.94 -22.60
N THR A 244 -13.74 -11.01 -21.57
CA THR A 244 -15.04 -11.66 -21.65
C THR A 244 -16.11 -10.60 -21.91
N LYS A 245 -16.93 -10.81 -22.94
CA LYS A 245 -18.03 -9.91 -23.29
C LYS A 245 -19.32 -10.39 -22.65
N LEU A 246 -19.92 -9.54 -21.83
CA LEU A 246 -21.15 -9.81 -21.11
C LEU A 246 -22.26 -8.89 -21.60
N LYS A 247 -23.40 -9.45 -21.98
CA LYS A 247 -24.61 -8.63 -22.14
C LYS A 247 -25.06 -8.18 -20.77
N ALA A 248 -25.05 -6.88 -20.52
CA ALA A 248 -25.23 -6.34 -19.19
C ALA A 248 -26.13 -5.10 -19.18
N LYS A 249 -26.86 -4.90 -18.08
CA LYS A 249 -27.63 -3.67 -17.83
C LYS A 249 -27.28 -3.12 -16.46
N TRP A 250 -26.69 -1.92 -16.45
CA TRP A 250 -26.32 -1.20 -15.23
C TRP A 250 -27.54 -0.46 -14.67
N LEU A 251 -28.09 -0.97 -13.57
CA LEU A 251 -29.17 -0.34 -12.84
C LEU A 251 -28.57 0.41 -11.66
N SER A 252 -28.25 1.68 -11.89
CA SER A 252 -27.75 2.56 -10.84
C SER A 252 -28.83 2.84 -9.80
N ASN A 253 -28.43 2.89 -8.54
CA ASN A 253 -29.26 3.42 -7.46
C ASN A 253 -28.81 4.83 -7.04
N GLN A 254 -27.99 5.50 -7.87
CA GLN A 254 -27.69 6.92 -7.73
C GLN A 254 -28.88 7.77 -8.21
N LYS A 255 -29.29 8.76 -7.43
CA LYS A 255 -30.18 9.83 -7.94
C LYS A 255 -29.38 10.82 -8.79
N PRO A 256 -30.02 11.56 -9.72
CA PRO A 256 -29.34 12.55 -10.58
C PRO A 256 -28.58 13.65 -9.82
N ASP A 257 -28.94 13.91 -8.56
CA ASP A 257 -28.32 14.90 -7.68
C ASP A 257 -27.27 14.30 -6.71
N GLY A 258 -27.04 12.99 -6.78
CA GLY A 258 -26.15 12.26 -5.87
C GLY A 258 -26.68 12.12 -4.44
N SER A 259 -27.98 12.41 -4.19
CA SER A 259 -28.61 12.22 -2.87
C SER A 259 -29.09 10.77 -2.70
N ALA A 260 -28.82 10.18 -1.53
CA ALA A 260 -29.26 8.83 -1.20
C ALA A 260 -30.66 8.85 -0.55
N GLN A 261 -31.52 7.88 -0.86
CA GLN A 261 -32.68 7.59 -0.02
C GLN A 261 -32.19 6.84 1.22
N GLU A 262 -32.25 7.48 2.39
CA GLU A 262 -32.34 6.75 3.65
C GLU A 262 -33.72 6.10 3.68
N ASN A 263 -33.83 4.84 3.25
CA ASN A 263 -34.88 3.90 3.68
C ASN A 263 -34.67 2.58 2.93
N ASP A 264 -33.78 1.77 3.48
CA ASP A 264 -33.95 0.32 3.61
C ASP A 264 -32.87 -0.16 4.58
N GLN A 265 -33.29 -0.85 5.64
CA GLN A 265 -32.38 -1.44 6.64
C GLN A 265 -31.58 -2.57 5.97
N PRO A 266 -30.24 -2.47 5.91
CA PRO A 266 -29.45 -3.52 5.29
C PRO A 266 -29.40 -4.84 6.06
N LEU A 267 -29.68 -5.94 5.37
CA LEU A 267 -29.15 -7.25 5.75
C LEU A 267 -27.74 -7.40 5.16
N PHE A 268 -26.75 -7.69 6.04
CA PHE A 268 -25.36 -8.04 5.73
C PHE A 268 -24.48 -7.00 4.99
N GLY A 269 -23.26 -6.74 5.49
CA GLY A 269 -22.07 -6.52 4.63
C GLY A 269 -22.13 -5.49 3.48
N GLU A 270 -22.85 -4.37 3.60
CA GLU A 270 -22.95 -3.43 2.46
C GLU A 270 -21.69 -2.63 2.10
N SER A 271 -21.71 -2.04 0.91
CA SER A 271 -20.70 -1.15 0.33
C SER A 271 -20.40 0.08 1.21
N LEU A 272 -19.31 0.79 0.89
CA LEU A 272 -19.04 2.16 1.38
C LEU A 272 -20.19 3.12 1.01
N PHE A 273 -20.96 2.75 0.00
CA PHE A 273 -22.03 3.55 -0.58
C PHE A 273 -23.39 2.96 -0.17
N SER A 274 -24.25 3.80 0.40
CA SER A 274 -25.56 3.42 0.95
C SER A 274 -26.57 2.94 -0.09
N ASN A 275 -26.26 3.08 -1.38
CA ASN A 275 -27.14 2.75 -2.48
C ASN A 275 -26.49 1.65 -3.34
N LYS A 276 -26.94 0.41 -3.19
CA LYS A 276 -26.44 -0.71 -3.99
C LYS A 276 -27.18 -0.77 -5.31
N GLY A 277 -26.56 -0.40 -6.42
CA GLY A 277 -27.12 -0.69 -7.73
C GLY A 277 -27.02 -2.19 -8.09
N ILE A 278 -27.64 -2.58 -9.20
CA ILE A 278 -27.58 -3.95 -9.72
C ILE A 278 -27.04 -3.93 -11.13
N LEU A 279 -26.01 -4.73 -11.40
CA LEU A 279 -25.57 -5.03 -12.75
C LEU A 279 -26.17 -6.36 -13.17
N LYS A 280 -27.22 -6.31 -13.99
CA LYS A 280 -27.87 -7.52 -14.51
C LYS A 280 -27.04 -8.09 -15.64
N ILE A 281 -26.59 -9.32 -15.50
CA ILE A 281 -25.87 -10.06 -16.54
C ILE A 281 -26.84 -11.03 -17.21
N ALA A 282 -26.95 -10.96 -18.53
CA ALA A 282 -27.72 -11.92 -19.32
C ALA A 282 -26.86 -13.14 -19.69
N GLY A 283 -27.49 -14.31 -19.79
CA GLY A 283 -26.84 -15.52 -20.32
C GLY A 283 -26.30 -16.51 -19.29
N GLY A 284 -26.56 -16.33 -17.99
CA GLY A 284 -26.28 -17.36 -16.98
C GLY A 284 -26.10 -16.84 -15.54
N ASP A 285 -25.85 -17.77 -14.62
CA ASP A 285 -25.52 -17.49 -13.21
C ASP A 285 -23.98 -17.47 -12.97
N SER A 286 -23.16 -17.61 -14.02
CA SER A 286 -21.70 -17.58 -13.94
C SER A 286 -21.01 -17.11 -15.23
N PHE A 287 -19.76 -16.64 -15.12
CA PHE A 287 -18.87 -16.39 -16.25
C PHE A 287 -17.40 -16.65 -15.88
N GLU A 288 -16.57 -16.81 -16.91
CA GLU A 288 -15.13 -17.06 -16.77
C GLU A 288 -14.31 -15.85 -17.20
N LEU A 289 -13.22 -15.60 -16.49
CA LEU A 289 -12.17 -14.65 -16.89
C LEU A 289 -10.82 -15.35 -16.99
N GLU A 290 -9.95 -14.80 -17.83
CA GLU A 290 -8.53 -15.11 -17.80
C GLU A 290 -7.83 -14.13 -16.85
N LYS A 291 -6.90 -14.64 -16.04
CA LYS A 291 -6.03 -13.78 -15.22
C LYS A 291 -4.91 -13.24 -16.09
N ILE A 292 -4.74 -11.92 -16.07
CA ILE A 292 -3.79 -11.21 -16.90
C ILE A 292 -2.75 -10.55 -15.99
N ASP A 293 -1.47 -10.81 -16.23
CA ASP A 293 -0.41 -10.01 -15.62
C ASP A 293 -0.45 -8.59 -16.21
N ALA A 294 -0.74 -7.60 -15.37
CA ALA A 294 -0.88 -6.21 -15.81
C ALA A 294 0.38 -5.63 -16.48
N THR A 295 1.56 -6.23 -16.30
CA THR A 295 2.80 -5.79 -16.98
C THR A 295 2.80 -6.10 -18.47
N GLN A 296 1.94 -7.02 -18.93
CA GLN A 296 1.92 -7.54 -20.29
C GLN A 296 0.91 -6.83 -21.21
N VAL A 297 0.02 -5.98 -20.66
CA VAL A 297 -1.13 -5.41 -21.38
C VAL A 297 -1.25 -3.89 -21.24
N ASP A 298 -1.79 -3.24 -22.27
CA ASP A 298 -2.14 -1.81 -22.20
C ASP A 298 -3.56 -1.62 -21.66
N LEU A 299 -3.63 -1.17 -20.40
CA LEU A 299 -4.90 -0.97 -19.69
C LEU A 299 -5.59 0.35 -20.03
N THR A 300 -5.02 1.18 -20.92
CA THR A 300 -5.53 2.53 -21.22
C THR A 300 -6.98 2.50 -21.72
N SER A 301 -7.36 1.50 -22.51
CA SER A 301 -8.73 1.37 -23.03
C SER A 301 -9.77 1.10 -21.93
N PHE A 302 -9.34 0.65 -20.76
CA PHE A 302 -10.15 0.46 -19.55
C PHE A 302 -10.05 1.63 -18.57
N LYS A 303 -9.46 2.76 -18.98
CA LYS A 303 -9.16 3.92 -18.09
C LYS A 303 -8.32 3.53 -16.87
N ALA A 304 -7.37 2.62 -17.05
CA ALA A 304 -6.43 2.23 -16.01
C ALA A 304 -5.00 2.22 -16.55
N ARG A 305 -4.03 2.23 -15.64
CA ARG A 305 -2.61 2.03 -16.00
C ARG A 305 -1.83 1.41 -14.86
N LEU A 306 -0.84 0.60 -15.22
CA LEU A 306 0.14 0.08 -14.29
C LEU A 306 1.37 0.99 -14.29
N VAL A 307 1.93 1.26 -13.11
CA VAL A 307 3.17 2.02 -12.95
C VAL A 307 4.14 1.27 -12.03
N ASP A 308 5.44 1.34 -12.33
CA ASP A 308 6.48 0.82 -11.44
C ASP A 308 6.62 1.75 -10.24
N ASN A 309 6.64 1.18 -9.03
CA ASN A 309 6.76 1.93 -7.80
C ASN A 309 8.11 2.68 -7.68
N ASN A 310 9.15 2.23 -8.37
CA ASN A 310 10.48 2.83 -8.38
C ASN A 310 10.65 3.93 -9.44
N SER A 311 9.69 4.06 -10.36
CA SER A 311 9.70 5.10 -11.40
C SER A 311 8.73 6.22 -11.03
N PRO A 312 9.12 7.50 -11.13
CA PRO A 312 8.21 8.61 -10.81
C PRO A 312 6.94 8.57 -11.64
N PHE A 313 5.79 8.48 -10.96
CA PHE A 313 4.47 8.46 -11.59
C PHE A 313 3.56 9.53 -10.98
N GLN A 314 2.60 9.99 -11.77
CA GLN A 314 1.53 10.87 -11.28
C GLN A 314 0.33 10.02 -10.86
N ILE A 315 -0.36 10.38 -9.77
CA ILE A 315 -1.58 9.68 -9.33
C ILE A 315 -2.78 10.10 -10.18
N SER A 316 -2.98 11.41 -10.38
CA SER A 316 -4.08 11.94 -11.18
C SER A 316 -3.55 12.95 -12.19
N LYS A 317 -3.98 12.83 -13.45
CA LYS A 317 -3.62 13.80 -14.50
C LYS A 317 -4.42 15.10 -14.41
N LYS A 318 -5.62 15.05 -13.79
CA LYS A 318 -6.54 16.19 -13.72
C LYS A 318 -6.44 16.89 -12.37
N LYS A 319 -6.61 18.21 -12.42
CA LYS A 319 -6.79 19.01 -11.20
C LYS A 319 -8.08 18.58 -10.52
N ILE A 320 -7.94 18.07 -9.31
CA ILE A 320 -9.07 17.74 -8.43
C ILE A 320 -9.49 18.97 -7.62
N PRO A 321 -10.75 19.04 -7.14
CA PRO A 321 -11.19 20.08 -6.24
C PRO A 321 -10.25 20.24 -5.04
N SER A 322 -10.03 21.47 -4.57
CA SER A 322 -9.05 21.76 -3.49
C SER A 322 -9.33 21.06 -2.16
N LEU A 323 -10.57 20.57 -1.95
CA LEU A 323 -10.97 19.82 -0.76
C LEU A 323 -10.81 18.30 -0.91
N ASP A 324 -10.43 17.81 -2.09
CA ASP A 324 -10.28 16.39 -2.40
C ASP A 324 -8.85 15.89 -2.19
N ASP A 325 -8.27 16.14 -1.02
CA ASP A 325 -6.97 15.54 -0.69
C ASP A 325 -7.05 14.01 -0.75
N TYR A 326 -5.99 13.40 -1.29
CA TYR A 326 -5.88 11.95 -1.31
C TYR A 326 -5.30 11.47 0.01
N ARG A 327 -5.86 10.40 0.57
CA ARG A 327 -5.36 9.76 1.79
C ARG A 327 -4.66 8.48 1.41
N VAL A 328 -3.48 8.25 1.99
CA VAL A 328 -2.76 7.00 1.85
C VAL A 328 -3.14 6.08 3.00
N ILE A 329 -3.89 5.02 2.69
CA ILE A 329 -4.43 4.07 3.66
C ILE A 329 -4.22 2.63 3.20
N THR A 330 -4.60 1.67 4.05
CA THR A 330 -4.51 0.24 3.73
C THR A 330 -5.80 -0.52 3.97
N TYR A 331 -6.04 -1.53 3.14
CA TYR A 331 -7.08 -2.54 3.35
C TYR A 331 -6.46 -3.93 3.38
N HIS A 332 -6.92 -4.72 4.33
CA HIS A 332 -6.59 -6.14 4.46
C HIS A 332 -7.77 -6.97 3.96
N TYR A 333 -7.49 -7.85 3.01
CA TYR A 333 -8.42 -8.83 2.45
C TYR A 333 -8.01 -10.21 2.95
N GLU A 334 -8.87 -10.87 3.72
CA GLU A 334 -8.61 -12.23 4.16
C GLU A 334 -8.86 -13.24 3.03
N SER A 335 -8.13 -14.35 3.03
CA SER A 335 -8.07 -15.30 1.92
C SER A 335 -9.41 -15.91 1.45
N GLN A 336 -10.43 -15.96 2.31
CA GLN A 336 -11.76 -16.47 1.96
C GLN A 336 -12.77 -15.36 1.68
N TYR A 337 -12.37 -14.08 1.72
CA TYR A 337 -13.28 -12.94 1.58
C TYR A 337 -14.02 -12.97 0.25
N ALA A 338 -13.30 -13.12 -0.87
CA ALA A 338 -13.91 -13.09 -2.20
C ALA A 338 -14.99 -14.17 -2.35
N GLU A 339 -14.67 -15.42 -2.01
CA GLU A 339 -15.60 -16.55 -2.10
C GLU A 339 -16.84 -16.34 -1.22
N LYS A 340 -16.64 -15.95 0.04
CA LYS A 340 -17.74 -15.74 1.00
C LYS A 340 -18.60 -14.54 0.63
N GLN A 341 -18.00 -13.47 0.12
CA GLN A 341 -18.71 -12.29 -0.37
C GLN A 341 -19.61 -12.65 -1.58
N VAL A 342 -19.18 -13.57 -2.43
CA VAL A 342 -19.99 -14.08 -3.55
C VAL A 342 -21.08 -15.04 -3.10
N GLN A 343 -20.78 -15.98 -2.19
CA GLN A 343 -21.74 -17.01 -1.76
C GLN A 343 -22.79 -16.49 -0.78
N LYS A 344 -22.35 -15.74 0.24
CA LYS A 344 -23.19 -15.31 1.37
C LYS A 344 -23.41 -13.79 1.41
N GLY A 345 -22.55 -13.03 0.74
CA GLY A 345 -22.60 -11.57 0.74
C GLY A 345 -23.40 -10.98 -0.42
N GLY A 346 -23.07 -9.72 -0.76
CA GLY A 346 -23.74 -8.98 -1.81
C GLY A 346 -23.50 -9.50 -3.23
N GLY A 347 -22.51 -10.38 -3.42
CA GLY A 347 -21.99 -10.78 -4.72
C GLY A 347 -20.69 -10.05 -5.08
N LEU A 348 -20.16 -10.36 -6.25
CA LEU A 348 -19.15 -9.53 -6.92
C LEU A 348 -19.73 -8.13 -7.16
N PHE A 349 -18.91 -7.10 -7.05
CA PHE A 349 -19.33 -5.75 -7.40
C PHE A 349 -18.35 -5.12 -8.39
N LEU A 350 -18.90 -4.18 -9.14
CA LEU A 350 -18.13 -3.19 -9.89
C LEU A 350 -18.52 -1.81 -9.38
N GLU A 351 -17.59 -0.89 -9.46
CA GLU A 351 -17.78 0.50 -9.12
C GLU A 351 -17.11 1.41 -10.14
N THR A 352 -17.61 2.64 -10.21
CA THR A 352 -17.02 3.72 -10.98
C THR A 352 -17.15 5.00 -10.18
N HIS A 353 -16.16 5.89 -10.25
CA HIS A 353 -16.15 7.11 -9.45
C HIS A 353 -15.40 8.25 -10.15
N PRO A 354 -15.70 9.52 -9.82
CA PRO A 354 -15.16 10.69 -10.54
C PRO A 354 -13.75 11.11 -10.05
N PHE A 355 -12.95 10.16 -9.58
CA PHE A 355 -11.61 10.41 -9.06
C PHE A 355 -10.68 9.25 -9.39
N ALA A 356 -9.37 9.45 -9.30
CA ALA A 356 -8.44 8.36 -9.41
C ALA A 356 -8.33 7.61 -8.07
N GLN A 357 -8.06 6.31 -8.15
CA GLN A 357 -7.69 5.49 -7.01
C GLN A 357 -6.45 4.68 -7.36
N THR A 358 -5.58 4.48 -6.38
CA THR A 358 -4.43 3.60 -6.53
C THR A 358 -4.65 2.31 -5.75
N ILE A 359 -4.14 1.20 -6.26
CA ILE A 359 -4.18 -0.12 -5.63
C ILE A 359 -2.77 -0.70 -5.72
N THR A 360 -2.13 -0.92 -4.57
CA THR A 360 -0.73 -1.32 -4.49
C THR A 360 -0.57 -2.51 -3.53
N PRO A 361 -0.09 -3.68 -3.99
CA PRO A 361 0.29 -4.78 -3.12
C PRO A 361 1.41 -4.34 -2.16
N LEU A 362 1.25 -4.58 -0.85
CA LEU A 362 2.30 -4.25 0.14
C LEU A 362 3.21 -5.42 0.49
N ASP A 363 2.84 -6.64 0.11
CA ASP A 363 3.61 -7.86 0.35
C ASP A 363 3.63 -8.74 -0.91
N LYS A 364 4.66 -9.57 -1.07
CA LYS A 364 4.76 -10.52 -2.20
C LYS A 364 3.68 -11.61 -2.14
N SER A 365 3.11 -11.86 -0.97
CA SER A 365 1.98 -12.76 -0.76
C SER A 365 0.62 -12.12 -1.08
N SER A 366 0.56 -10.78 -1.18
CA SER A 366 -0.64 -10.09 -1.66
C SER A 366 -0.90 -10.49 -3.11
N ARG A 367 -2.07 -11.08 -3.36
CA ARG A 367 -2.43 -11.75 -4.62
C ARG A 367 -3.89 -11.47 -4.97
N GLY A 368 -4.38 -12.19 -5.97
CA GLY A 368 -5.71 -11.96 -6.52
C GLY A 368 -5.65 -10.96 -7.66
N PHE A 369 -6.81 -10.42 -8.04
CA PHE A 369 -6.91 -9.56 -9.20
C PHE A 369 -7.94 -8.44 -8.99
N VAL A 370 -7.75 -7.35 -9.72
CA VAL A 370 -8.76 -6.31 -9.91
C VAL A 370 -9.54 -6.66 -11.17
N THR A 371 -10.86 -6.65 -11.08
CA THR A 371 -11.70 -6.72 -12.27
C THR A 371 -11.75 -5.33 -12.89
N LEU A 372 -11.47 -5.20 -14.19
CA LEU A 372 -11.69 -3.96 -14.95
C LEU A 372 -12.75 -4.20 -16.01
N ALA A 373 -13.53 -3.17 -16.31
CA ALA A 373 -14.57 -3.25 -17.32
C ALA A 373 -14.70 -1.98 -18.15
N LYS A 374 -15.24 -2.12 -19.36
CA LYS A 374 -15.62 -1.01 -20.23
C LYS A 374 -16.83 -1.39 -21.09
N TRP A 375 -17.65 -0.41 -21.45
CA TRP A 375 -18.69 -0.62 -22.44
C TRP A 375 -18.08 -0.69 -23.84
N THR A 376 -18.54 -1.62 -24.67
CA THR A 376 -17.99 -1.82 -26.01
C THR A 376 -18.41 -0.75 -27.02
N LYS A 377 -19.61 -0.21 -26.85
CA LYS A 377 -20.22 0.85 -27.67
C LYS A 377 -21.52 1.32 -27.03
N ASP A 378 -22.05 2.42 -27.56
CA ASP A 378 -23.43 2.82 -27.33
C ASP A 378 -24.40 2.06 -28.26
N PRO A 379 -25.60 1.68 -27.77
CA PRO A 379 -26.02 1.78 -26.36
C PRO A 379 -25.24 0.79 -25.47
N HIS A 380 -24.98 1.17 -24.22
CA HIS A 380 -24.30 0.37 -23.19
C HIS A 380 -25.02 -0.97 -22.86
N ASP A 381 -24.97 -1.93 -23.78
CA ASP A 381 -25.62 -3.23 -23.69
C ASP A 381 -24.63 -4.40 -23.50
N THR A 382 -23.36 -4.16 -23.82
CA THR A 382 -22.31 -5.17 -23.82
C THR A 382 -21.08 -4.61 -23.10
N LEU A 383 -20.74 -5.26 -21.98
CA LEU A 383 -19.63 -4.94 -21.11
C LEU A 383 -18.46 -5.88 -21.41
N GLU A 384 -17.30 -5.34 -21.76
CA GLU A 384 -16.03 -6.06 -21.80
C GLU A 384 -15.44 -6.08 -20.39
N VAL A 385 -15.05 -7.25 -19.91
CA VAL A 385 -14.51 -7.46 -18.56
C VAL A 385 -13.21 -8.25 -18.62
N ILE A 386 -12.22 -7.82 -17.84
CA ILE A 386 -10.92 -8.48 -17.67
C ILE A 386 -10.56 -8.63 -16.19
N ALA A 387 -9.70 -9.59 -15.85
CA ALA A 387 -9.13 -9.76 -14.52
C ALA A 387 -7.63 -9.48 -14.55
N VAL A 388 -7.18 -8.41 -13.89
CA VAL A 388 -5.77 -7.99 -13.90
C VAL A 388 -5.10 -8.24 -12.55
N GLU A 389 -4.01 -8.99 -12.57
CA GLU A 389 -3.14 -9.18 -11.40
C GLU A 389 -2.12 -8.04 -11.34
N ILE A 390 -1.90 -7.50 -10.14
CA ILE A 390 -0.95 -6.41 -9.90
C ILE A 390 0.30 -7.02 -9.29
N PRO A 391 1.45 -7.05 -9.99
CA PRO A 391 2.66 -7.62 -9.42
C PRO A 391 3.20 -6.76 -8.27
N TYR A 392 3.84 -7.41 -7.29
CA TYR A 392 4.54 -6.70 -6.22
C TYR A 392 5.62 -5.78 -6.81
N GLY A 393 5.69 -4.54 -6.33
CA GLY A 393 6.56 -3.50 -6.90
C GLY A 393 5.88 -2.61 -7.93
N TYR A 394 4.61 -2.85 -8.24
CA TYR A 394 3.80 -1.99 -9.10
C TYR A 394 2.57 -1.43 -8.37
N THR A 395 2.01 -0.36 -8.93
CA THR A 395 0.73 0.22 -8.53
C THR A 395 -0.20 0.23 -9.74
N LEU A 396 -1.42 -0.28 -9.56
CA LEU A 396 -2.51 -0.03 -10.50
C LEU A 396 -3.15 1.31 -10.16
N ILE A 397 -3.24 2.18 -11.16
CA ILE A 397 -3.99 3.43 -11.08
C ILE A 397 -5.26 3.23 -11.88
N VAL A 398 -6.39 3.16 -11.18
CA VAL A 398 -7.72 3.28 -11.78
C VAL A 398 -8.03 4.76 -11.90
N GLU A 399 -8.11 5.26 -13.13
CA GLU A 399 -8.39 6.66 -13.39
C GLU A 399 -9.87 6.96 -13.15
N GLU A 400 -10.23 8.24 -13.16
CA GLU A 400 -11.61 8.69 -13.11
C GLU A 400 -12.49 7.94 -14.13
N GLU A 401 -13.69 7.55 -13.70
CA GLU A 401 -14.70 6.79 -14.45
C GLU A 401 -14.30 5.38 -14.88
N CYS A 402 -13.13 4.87 -14.46
CA CYS A 402 -12.79 3.46 -14.64
C CYS A 402 -13.82 2.57 -13.94
N ILE A 403 -14.42 1.62 -14.66
CA ILE A 403 -15.27 0.59 -14.06
C ILE A 403 -14.35 -0.51 -13.52
N HIS A 404 -14.34 -0.73 -12.22
CA HIS A 404 -13.44 -1.68 -11.58
C HIS A 404 -14.07 -2.36 -10.36
N GLY A 405 -13.47 -3.46 -9.91
CA GLY A 405 -13.86 -4.14 -8.69
C GLY A 405 -12.66 -4.81 -8.03
N ASP A 406 -12.52 -4.65 -6.71
CA ASP A 406 -11.41 -5.14 -5.91
C ASP A 406 -11.81 -6.30 -4.98
N THR A 407 -12.97 -6.91 -5.21
CA THR A 407 -13.50 -8.03 -4.41
C THR A 407 -12.53 -9.21 -4.33
N ASN A 408 -11.79 -9.47 -5.42
CA ASN A 408 -10.98 -10.66 -5.59
C ASN A 408 -9.52 -10.49 -5.11
N LEU A 409 -9.21 -9.41 -4.39
CA LEU A 409 -7.91 -9.22 -3.74
C LEU A 409 -7.78 -10.13 -2.51
N ASP A 410 -6.56 -10.58 -2.22
CA ASP A 410 -6.19 -11.40 -1.06
C ASP A 410 -4.86 -10.89 -0.49
N GLY A 411 -4.82 -10.56 0.80
CA GLY A 411 -3.67 -9.99 1.47
C GLY A 411 -3.78 -8.48 1.71
N MET A 412 -2.64 -7.80 1.77
CA MET A 412 -2.54 -6.41 2.20
C MET A 412 -2.32 -5.47 1.00
N PHE A 413 -3.24 -4.52 0.81
CA PHE A 413 -3.18 -3.52 -0.25
C PHE A 413 -3.22 -2.09 0.28
N MET A 414 -2.26 -1.27 -0.15
CA MET A 414 -2.32 0.16 0.04
C MET A 414 -3.19 0.79 -1.05
N MET A 415 -4.04 1.72 -0.63
CA MET A 415 -4.86 2.50 -1.53
C MET A 415 -4.70 3.98 -1.25
N CYS A 416 -4.74 4.76 -2.33
CA CYS A 416 -4.74 6.22 -2.28
C CYS A 416 -5.94 6.75 -3.05
N MET A 417 -6.82 7.46 -2.36
CA MET A 417 -8.07 8.02 -2.91
C MET A 417 -8.55 9.20 -2.07
N THR A 418 -9.51 9.97 -2.60
CA THR A 418 -10.11 11.09 -1.86
C THR A 418 -10.88 10.60 -0.64
N SER A 419 -10.87 11.42 0.43
CA SER A 419 -11.68 11.19 1.65
C SER A 419 -12.89 12.13 1.75
N ASN A 420 -13.11 12.96 0.73
CA ASN A 420 -14.20 13.92 0.74
C ASN A 420 -15.54 13.21 0.51
N HIS A 421 -16.38 13.21 1.55
CA HIS A 421 -17.72 12.63 1.50
C HIS A 421 -18.60 13.10 0.31
N LYS A 422 -18.47 14.35 -0.18
CA LYS A 422 -19.25 14.83 -1.34
C LYS A 422 -18.81 14.15 -2.63
N THR A 423 -17.51 14.01 -2.82
CA THR A 423 -16.93 13.38 -4.00
C THR A 423 -17.10 11.86 -3.94
N MET A 424 -16.85 11.24 -2.78
CA MET A 424 -17.08 9.81 -2.57
C MET A 424 -18.53 9.40 -2.80
N ARG A 425 -19.53 10.21 -2.42
CA ARG A 425 -20.95 9.90 -2.68
C ARG A 425 -21.31 9.77 -4.15
N LYS A 426 -20.49 10.29 -5.07
CA LYS A 426 -20.69 10.17 -6.52
C LYS A 426 -20.19 8.84 -7.08
N ALA A 427 -19.56 8.00 -6.27
CA ALA A 427 -19.19 6.65 -6.69
C ALA A 427 -20.46 5.80 -6.87
N ASP A 428 -20.60 5.18 -8.03
CA ASP A 428 -21.68 4.27 -8.34
C ASP A 428 -21.18 2.83 -8.22
N THR A 429 -21.77 2.08 -7.30
CA THR A 429 -21.42 0.67 -7.06
C THR A 429 -22.62 -0.21 -7.38
N VAL A 430 -22.37 -1.21 -8.20
CA VAL A 430 -23.37 -2.21 -8.60
C VAL A 430 -22.89 -3.61 -8.21
N PHE A 431 -23.83 -4.43 -7.76
CA PHE A 431 -23.57 -5.86 -7.53
C PHE A 431 -24.00 -6.66 -8.75
N LEU A 432 -23.16 -7.61 -9.16
CA LEU A 432 -23.42 -8.47 -10.30
C LEU A 432 -24.49 -9.50 -9.91
N LYS A 433 -25.61 -9.44 -10.62
CA LYS A 433 -26.72 -10.36 -10.47
C LYS A 433 -27.08 -10.96 -11.81
N ASN A 434 -27.75 -12.10 -11.78
CA ASN A 434 -28.34 -12.68 -12.97
C ASN A 434 -29.40 -11.76 -13.61
N SER A 435 -29.93 -12.15 -14.77
CA SER A 435 -30.88 -11.33 -15.54
C SER A 435 -32.14 -10.96 -14.76
N GLU A 436 -32.58 -11.82 -13.83
CA GLU A 436 -33.69 -11.53 -12.92
C GLU A 436 -33.32 -10.48 -11.86
N GLY A 437 -32.04 -10.33 -11.54
CA GLY A 437 -31.53 -9.46 -10.48
C GLY A 437 -31.54 -10.11 -9.10
N LYS A 438 -31.76 -11.43 -9.00
CA LYS A 438 -32.01 -12.12 -7.73
C LYS A 438 -30.81 -12.90 -7.20
N LYS A 439 -30.07 -13.57 -8.08
CA LYS A 439 -28.93 -14.42 -7.68
C LYS A 439 -27.60 -13.74 -7.94
N ASN A 440 -26.63 -13.98 -7.06
CA ASN A 440 -25.24 -13.57 -7.27
C ASN A 440 -24.66 -14.32 -8.48
N ILE A 441 -23.93 -13.59 -9.31
CA ILE A 441 -23.13 -14.20 -10.37
C ILE A 441 -21.85 -14.78 -9.76
N THR A 442 -21.51 -16.00 -10.15
CA THR A 442 -20.23 -16.63 -9.81
C THR A 442 -19.18 -16.32 -10.88
N LEU A 443 -17.96 -16.03 -10.46
CA LEU A 443 -16.80 -15.84 -11.34
C LEU A 443 -15.82 -16.99 -11.14
N SER A 444 -15.42 -17.62 -12.23
CA SER A 444 -14.31 -18.58 -12.27
C SER A 444 -13.15 -18.03 -13.11
N ILE A 445 -11.94 -18.54 -12.84
CA ILE A 445 -10.74 -18.19 -13.59
C ILE A 445 -10.35 -19.37 -14.49
N LYS A 446 -10.14 -19.12 -15.78
CA LYS A 446 -9.68 -20.13 -16.75
C LYS A 446 -8.35 -20.73 -16.30
N GLY A 447 -8.27 -22.06 -16.29
CA GLY A 447 -7.05 -22.79 -15.90
C GLY A 447 -6.70 -22.71 -14.41
N GLY A 448 -7.52 -22.08 -13.57
CA GLY A 448 -7.36 -22.12 -12.13
C GLY A 448 -7.77 -23.49 -11.59
N ALA A 449 -6.82 -24.27 -11.09
CA ALA A 449 -7.16 -25.43 -10.25
C ALA A 449 -8.05 -24.92 -9.08
N GLN A 450 -9.19 -25.59 -8.85
CA GLN A 450 -9.94 -25.39 -7.60
C GLN A 450 -8.95 -25.57 -6.45
N LYS A 451 -8.75 -24.53 -5.63
CA LYS A 451 -7.89 -24.59 -4.46
C LYS A 451 -8.37 -25.74 -3.56
N THR A 452 -7.69 -26.87 -3.60
CA THR A 452 -7.70 -27.80 -2.48
C THR A 452 -7.08 -27.05 -1.31
N SER A 453 -7.82 -26.95 -0.21
CA SER A 453 -7.42 -26.26 1.02
C SER A 453 -6.20 -26.92 1.66
N SER A 454 -4.99 -26.63 1.17
CA SER A 454 -3.76 -26.96 1.88
C SER A 454 -3.31 -25.73 2.66
N GLU A 455 -3.27 -25.87 3.99
CA GLU A 455 -2.78 -24.89 4.96
C GLU A 455 -1.27 -24.65 4.77
N GLU A 456 -0.88 -23.80 3.83
CA GLU A 456 0.45 -23.19 3.90
C GLU A 456 0.42 -22.01 4.85
N SER A 457 1.30 -22.03 5.86
CA SER A 457 1.45 -20.95 6.84
C SER A 457 1.98 -19.70 6.15
N HIS A 458 1.09 -18.79 5.79
CA HIS A 458 1.44 -17.52 5.19
C HIS A 458 2.16 -16.61 6.20
N PRO A 459 3.16 -15.80 5.77
CA PRO A 459 3.69 -14.73 6.60
C PRO A 459 2.54 -13.77 6.97
N VAL A 460 2.17 -13.78 8.24
CA VAL A 460 1.09 -12.96 8.77
C VAL A 460 1.63 -11.53 8.90
N ALA A 461 1.24 -10.63 8.00
CA ALA A 461 1.31 -9.21 8.29
C ALA A 461 0.72 -8.99 9.68
N PRO A 462 1.38 -8.26 10.60
CA PRO A 462 0.95 -8.19 11.98
C PRO A 462 -0.53 -7.82 12.00
N LEU A 463 -1.35 -8.75 12.50
CA LEU A 463 -2.81 -8.61 12.52
C LEU A 463 -3.11 -7.18 12.94
N PRO A 464 -3.93 -6.43 12.19
CA PRO A 464 -4.35 -5.13 12.68
C PRO A 464 -4.90 -5.37 14.09
N ASN A 465 -4.43 -4.60 15.08
CA ASN A 465 -4.98 -4.64 16.44
C ASN A 465 -6.39 -4.03 16.36
N VAL A 466 -7.31 -4.71 15.68
CA VAL A 466 -8.72 -4.38 15.65
C VAL A 466 -9.24 -4.77 17.01
N ILE A 467 -9.27 -3.79 17.91
CA ILE A 467 -9.98 -3.95 19.18
C ILE A 467 -11.47 -3.96 18.81
N TYR A 468 -12.02 -5.16 18.61
CA TYR A 468 -13.46 -5.36 18.71
C TYR A 468 -13.82 -5.13 20.17
N ASN A 469 -14.28 -3.93 20.52
CA ASN A 469 -15.08 -3.83 21.73
C ASN A 469 -16.40 -4.53 21.44
N GLN A 470 -16.61 -5.59 22.23
CA GLN A 470 -17.76 -6.48 22.23
C GLN A 470 -19.09 -5.72 22.25
N THR A 471 -20.07 -6.31 21.54
CA THR A 471 -21.52 -6.30 21.78
C THR A 471 -22.10 -5.18 22.65
N THR A 472 -22.94 -4.36 22.03
CA THR A 472 -24.20 -3.90 22.64
C THR A 472 -25.35 -4.42 21.80
#